data_AF-A0A958FAA6-F1
#
_entry.id   AF-A0A958FAA6-F1
#
_cell.length_a   1.000
_cell.length_b   1.000
_cell.length_c   1.000
_cell.angle_alpha   90.00
_cell.angle_beta   90.00
_cell.angle_gamma   90.00
#
_symmetry.space_group_name_H-M   'P 1'
#
loop_
_entity.id
_entity.type
_entity.pdbx_description
1 polymer ?
#
loop_
_entity_poly.entity_id
_entity_poly.type
_entity_poly.pdbx_seq_one_letter_code
_entity_poly.pdbx_strand_id
1 'polypeptide(L)'
;MQDPQPEPKIKVGISSCLLGMKVRFDGGHKHDRYLTETLGRYFEWVAVCPEVDIGMSTPRENIRLVGAAADPRLIAPKSGTDFTGRMKAYAVQRV
;
A
#
# COMPACT_ATOMS: atom_id res chain seq x y z
N MET A 1 9.39 24.65 33.66
CA MET A 1 9.84 23.40 33.02
C MET A 1 9.39 23.47 31.57
N GLN A 2 10.30 23.70 30.62
CA GLN A 2 9.99 23.52 29.21
C GLN A 2 10.02 22.02 28.92
N ASP A 3 8.88 21.45 28.52
CA ASP A 3 8.87 20.11 27.93
C ASP A 3 9.62 20.12 26.59
N PRO A 4 10.57 19.19 26.36
CA PRO A 4 11.23 19.08 25.08
C PRO A 4 10.19 18.78 24.00
N GLN A 5 10.12 19.66 22.99
CA GLN A 5 9.23 19.45 21.87
C GLN A 5 9.72 18.23 21.06
N PRO A 6 8.85 17.27 20.73
CA PRO A 6 9.26 16.11 19.96
C PRO A 6 9.77 16.56 18.59
N GLU A 7 10.99 16.13 18.23
CA GLU A 7 11.56 16.40 16.91
C GLU A 7 10.62 15.85 15.81
N PRO A 8 10.48 16.56 14.68
CA PRO A 8 9.61 16.13 13.60
C PRO A 8 10.10 14.80 13.02
N LYS A 9 9.25 13.78 13.06
CA LYS A 9 9.56 12.45 12.53
C LYS A 9 9.61 12.48 10.99
N ILE A 10 10.53 11.71 10.41
CA ILE A 10 10.61 11.52 8.97
C ILE A 10 9.38 10.74 8.50
N LYS A 11 8.70 11.24 7.46
CA LYS A 11 7.55 10.57 6.85
C LYS A 11 8.02 9.50 5.87
N VAL A 12 7.52 8.29 6.03
CA VAL A 12 7.88 7.15 5.16
C VAL A 12 6.64 6.44 4.67
N GLY A 13 6.55 6.22 3.36
CA GLY A 13 5.49 5.43 2.74
C GLY A 13 5.59 3.95 3.10
N ILE A 14 4.47 3.34 3.48
CA ILE A 14 4.41 1.92 3.85
C ILE A 14 3.12 1.27 3.38
N SER A 15 3.22 0.02 2.92
CA SER A 15 2.05 -0.78 2.58
C SER A 15 1.12 -0.92 3.79
N SER A 16 -0.12 -0.41 3.70
CA SER A 16 -1.02 -0.29 4.85
C SER A 16 -1.39 -1.65 5.48
N CYS A 17 -1.30 -2.74 4.72
CA CYS A 17 -1.46 -4.10 5.25
C CYS A 17 -0.40 -4.48 6.30
N LEU A 18 0.80 -3.89 6.24
CA LEU A 18 1.88 -4.07 7.21
C LEU A 18 1.61 -3.35 8.54
N LEU A 19 0.74 -2.34 8.52
CA LEU A 19 0.29 -1.64 9.72
C LEU A 19 -0.93 -2.32 10.37
N GLY A 20 -1.40 -3.44 9.84
CA GLY A 20 -2.56 -4.17 10.35
C GLY A 20 -3.90 -3.81 9.68
N MET A 21 -3.89 -2.95 8.66
CA MET A 21 -5.11 -2.63 7.91
C MET A 21 -5.56 -3.84 7.10
N LYS A 22 -6.86 -4.16 7.19
CA LYS A 22 -7.50 -5.29 6.49
C LYS A 22 -7.78 -4.97 5.02
N VAL A 23 -6.72 -4.74 4.24
CA VAL A 23 -6.78 -4.31 2.83
C VAL A 23 -6.25 -5.37 1.85
N ARG A 24 -5.80 -6.52 2.35
CA ARG A 24 -5.30 -7.59 1.48
C ARG A 24 -6.43 -8.18 0.65
N PHE A 25 -6.08 -8.80 -0.47
CA PHE A 25 -7.07 -9.42 -1.36
C PHE A 25 -7.94 -10.47 -0.66
N ASP A 26 -7.41 -11.15 0.36
CA ASP A 26 -8.09 -12.14 1.19
C ASP A 26 -8.90 -11.52 2.34
N GLY A 27 -8.96 -10.19 2.47
CA GLY A 27 -9.61 -9.51 3.58
C GLY A 27 -8.79 -9.46 4.87
N GLY A 28 -7.57 -10.01 4.86
CA GLY A 28 -6.67 -10.02 6.00
C GLY A 28 -5.73 -8.80 6.04
N HIS A 29 -4.75 -8.89 6.94
CA HIS A 29 -3.62 -7.98 7.04
C HIS A 29 -2.32 -8.78 7.12
N LYS A 30 -1.17 -8.10 7.17
CA LYS A 30 0.14 -8.72 7.40
C LYS A 30 0.92 -7.87 8.40
N HIS A 31 0.32 -7.65 9.57
CA HIS A 31 0.85 -6.71 10.56
C HIS A 31 2.27 -7.11 10.95
N ASP A 32 3.21 -6.20 10.74
CA ASP A 32 4.60 -6.37 11.10
C ASP A 32 4.90 -5.55 12.37
N ARG A 33 5.10 -6.27 13.48
CA ARG A 33 5.37 -5.64 14.78
C ARG A 33 6.69 -4.90 14.80
N TYR A 34 7.69 -5.31 14.02
CA TYR A 34 8.95 -4.59 13.97
C TYR A 34 8.75 -3.19 13.39
N LEU A 35 7.95 -3.07 12.33
CA LEU A 35 7.63 -1.79 11.71
C LEU A 35 6.80 -0.90 12.65
N THR A 36 5.80 -1.44 13.35
CA THR A 36 4.95 -0.62 14.22
C THR A 36 5.57 -0.32 15.58
N GLU A 37 6.22 -1.29 16.22
CA GLU A 37 6.66 -1.20 17.61
C GLU A 37 8.12 -0.75 17.76
N THR A 38 8.98 -1.04 16.77
CA THR A 38 10.39 -0.62 16.78
C THR A 38 10.60 0.60 15.90
N LEU A 39 10.37 0.48 14.59
CA LEU A 39 10.63 1.59 13.66
C LEU A 39 9.61 2.73 13.77
N GLY A 40 8.35 2.45 14.16
CA GLY A 40 7.31 3.46 14.37
C GLY A 40 7.61 4.47 15.49
N ARG A 41 8.59 4.17 16.35
CA ARG A 41 9.11 5.13 17.33
C ARG A 41 9.86 6.28 16.65
N TYR A 42 10.48 6.02 15.51
CA TYR A 42 11.35 6.96 14.79
C TYR A 42 10.66 7.61 13.57
N PHE A 43 9.76 6.89 12.91
CA PHE A 43 9.11 7.35 11.67
C PHE A 43 7.64 7.67 11.84
N GLU A 44 7.13 8.57 10.99
CA GLU A 44 5.70 8.76 10.76
C GLU A 44 5.31 7.96 9.50
N TRP A 45 4.42 6.98 9.66
CA TRP A 45 4.01 6.11 8.57
C TRP A 45 2.93 6.75 7.71
N VAL A 46 3.20 6.89 6.41
CA VAL A 46 2.20 7.23 5.39
C VAL A 46 1.69 5.93 4.78
N ALA A 47 0.54 5.48 5.28
CA ALA A 47 -0.06 4.22 4.86
C ALA A 47 -0.60 4.31 3.42
N VAL A 48 -0.24 3.34 2.58
CA VAL A 48 -0.65 3.28 1.17
C VAL A 48 -1.11 1.88 0.80
N CYS A 49 -2.25 1.76 0.11
CA CYS A 49 -2.65 0.52 -0.59
C CYS A 49 -3.14 0.90 -1.98
N PRO A 50 -2.28 0.76 -3.01
CA PRO A 50 -2.63 1.18 -4.35
C PRO A 50 -3.92 0.53 -4.85
N GLU A 51 -4.17 -0.74 -4.50
CA GLU A 51 -5.36 -1.47 -4.94
C GLU A 51 -6.67 -0.91 -4.38
N VAL A 52 -6.70 -0.59 -3.09
CA VAL A 52 -7.88 0.02 -2.46
C VAL A 52 -8.04 1.45 -2.95
N ASP A 53 -6.93 2.19 -3.07
CA ASP A 53 -6.95 3.58 -3.51
C ASP A 53 -7.42 3.73 -4.97
N ILE A 54 -7.09 2.78 -5.85
CA ILE A 54 -7.66 2.77 -7.20
C ILE A 54 -9.11 2.32 -7.22
N GLY A 55 -9.69 1.85 -6.11
CA GLY A 55 -11.11 1.48 -5.95
C GLY A 55 -11.40 -0.01 -6.11
N MET A 56 -10.46 -0.90 -5.77
CA MET A 56 -10.76 -2.33 -5.66
C MET A 56 -11.41 -2.66 -4.31
N SER A 57 -12.30 -3.66 -4.28
CA SER A 57 -12.91 -4.14 -3.05
C SER A 57 -11.90 -4.87 -2.15
N THR A 58 -12.31 -5.09 -0.90
CA THR A 58 -11.66 -6.02 0.02
C THR A 58 -12.73 -6.91 0.66
N PRO A 59 -12.73 -8.23 0.44
CA PRO A 59 -11.80 -9.01 -0.39
C PRO A 59 -11.93 -8.73 -1.90
N ARG A 60 -10.93 -9.15 -2.67
CA ARG A 60 -10.87 -9.08 -4.15
C ARG A 60 -10.13 -10.31 -4.69
N GLU A 61 -10.24 -10.56 -6.00
CA GLU A 61 -9.41 -11.56 -6.64
C GLU A 61 -7.93 -11.14 -6.66
N ASN A 62 -7.05 -12.11 -6.93
CA ASN A 62 -5.64 -11.81 -7.13
C ASN A 62 -5.44 -11.01 -8.43
N ILE A 63 -4.39 -10.20 -8.46
CA ILE A 63 -3.96 -9.46 -9.64
C ILE A 63 -2.51 -9.83 -9.97
N ARG A 64 -2.14 -9.76 -11.25
CA ARG A 64 -0.81 -10.10 -11.74
C ARG A 64 -0.32 -9.08 -12.73
N LEU A 65 0.97 -8.78 -12.68
CA LEU A 65 1.66 -8.08 -13.75
C LEU A 65 1.99 -9.08 -14.86
N VAL A 66 1.63 -8.75 -16.09
CA VAL A 66 1.86 -9.58 -17.29
C VAL A 66 2.46 -8.74 -18.41
N GLY A 67 3.23 -9.37 -19.31
CA GLY A 67 3.90 -8.70 -20.42
C GLY A 67 5.35 -8.31 -20.12
N ALA A 68 5.85 -7.29 -20.81
CA ALA A 68 7.23 -6.84 -20.69
C ALA A 68 7.47 -6.09 -19.37
N ALA A 69 8.61 -6.30 -18.74
CA ALA A 69 8.96 -5.63 -17.47
C ALA A 69 9.02 -4.09 -17.59
N ALA A 70 9.34 -3.57 -18.79
CA ALA A 70 9.38 -2.13 -19.05
C ALA A 70 7.98 -1.50 -19.14
N ASP A 71 6.96 -2.28 -19.50
CA ASP A 71 5.57 -1.81 -19.61
C ASP A 71 4.58 -2.93 -19.28
N PRO A 72 4.45 -3.31 -18.00
CA PRO A 72 3.59 -4.40 -17.61
C PRO A 72 2.12 -3.98 -17.58
N ARG A 73 1.23 -4.93 -17.87
CA ARG A 73 -0.22 -4.80 -17.66
C ARG A 73 -0.62 -5.43 -16.33
N LEU A 74 -1.52 -4.77 -15.60
CA LEU A 74 -2.06 -5.27 -14.33
C LEU A 74 -3.43 -5.92 -14.55
N ILE A 75 -3.48 -7.25 -14.50
CA ILE A 75 -4.67 -8.04 -14.85
C ILE A 75 -5.16 -8.86 -13.66
N ALA A 76 -6.48 -8.92 -13.50
CA ALA A 76 -7.18 -9.88 -12.65
C ALA A 76 -7.41 -11.20 -13.42
N PRO A 77 -6.75 -12.33 -13.08
CA PRO A 77 -6.80 -13.53 -13.90
C PRO A 77 -8.17 -14.21 -13.95
N LYS A 78 -9.03 -14.06 -12.93
CA LYS A 78 -10.32 -14.74 -12.87
C LYS A 78 -11.38 -13.99 -13.68
N SER A 79 -11.44 -12.67 -13.59
CA SER A 79 -12.39 -11.85 -14.37
C SER A 79 -11.85 -11.39 -15.73
N GLY A 80 -10.53 -11.38 -15.93
CA GLY A 80 -9.89 -10.76 -17.08
C GLY A 80 -9.85 -9.22 -17.01
N THR A 81 -10.24 -8.62 -15.89
CA THR A 81 -10.30 -7.16 -15.75
C THR A 81 -8.89 -6.56 -15.84
N ASP A 82 -8.75 -5.54 -16.69
CA ASP A 82 -7.50 -4.78 -16.84
C ASP A 82 -7.53 -3.51 -15.99
N PHE A 83 -6.62 -3.42 -15.02
CA PHE A 83 -6.46 -2.29 -14.11
C PHE A 83 -5.27 -1.39 -14.47
N THR A 84 -4.59 -1.64 -15.58
CA THR A 84 -3.35 -0.96 -15.98
C THR A 84 -3.52 0.55 -16.02
N GLY A 85 -4.58 1.05 -16.64
CA GLY A 85 -4.83 2.49 -16.76
C GLY A 85 -5.03 3.16 -15.40
N ARG A 86 -5.86 2.57 -14.53
CA ARG A 86 -6.12 3.07 -13.17
C ARG A 86 -4.84 3.08 -12.33
N MET A 87 -4.06 1.99 -12.38
CA MET A 87 -2.82 1.87 -11.61
C MET A 87 -1.74 2.85 -12.08
N LYS A 88 -1.59 3.04 -13.41
CA LYS A 88 -0.64 4.02 -13.96
C LYS A 88 -1.02 5.45 -13.56
N ALA A 89 -2.30 5.81 -13.69
CA ALA A 89 -2.78 7.14 -13.29
C ALA A 89 -2.53 7.40 -11.79
N TYR A 90 -2.81 6.41 -10.94
CA TYR A 90 -2.54 6.49 -9.51
C TYR A 90 -1.04 6.63 -9.20
N ALA A 91 -0.19 5.83 -9.85
CA ALA A 91 1.24 5.86 -9.63
C ALA A 91 1.84 7.25 -9.93
N VAL A 92 1.39 7.93 -10.99
CA VAL A 92 1.86 9.29 -11.34
C VAL A 92 1.36 10.35 -10.35
N GLN A 93 0.19 10.15 -9.74
CA GLN A 93 -0.39 11.14 -8.82
C GLN A 93 0.14 11.02 -7.38
N ARG A 94 0.47 9.80 -6.94
CA ARG A 94 0.77 9.49 -5.55
C ARG A 94 2.27 9.28 -5.27
N VAL A 95 3.06 8.97 -6.30
CA VAL A 95 4.50 8.66 -6.22
C VAL A 95 5.31 9.65 -7.05
#